data_AF-A0A7G2CJH9-F1
#
_entry.id   AF-A0A7G2CJH9-F1
#
_cell.length_a   1.000
_cell.length_b   1.000
_cell.length_c   1.000
_cell.angle_alpha   90.00
_cell.angle_beta   90.00
_cell.angle_gamma   90.00
#
_symmetry.space_group_name_H-M   'P 1'
#
loop_
_entity.id
_entity.type
_entity.pdbx_description
1 polymer ?
#
loop_
_entity_poly.entity_id
_entity_poly.type
_entity_poly.pdbx_seq_one_letter_code
_entity_poly.pdbx_strand_id
1 'polypeptide(L)'
;MPAVQVGDAPLRRLIMERVRALQCFLSLPDLESKFQHLQSQDATVAAVGQFDLPLRQYMDHTVLKPTAVAEDIIALCEEAKEMKFKAVCVHACHVAFCKERLAGTEVSVACVCDFPHGQSTPAMKRRQAEDILSLGADEIDVVLNVGLLKDQNYPGVFSDVGEIATAVSAAGKCLKVILETCLLTPQEIIDACIICVACGVGFVKTSTGFSTGGATREAVVIMLTVVGPNCLVKASGGIRDRHTTQEYLRLGVKRIGTSSGVTICK
;
A
#
# COMPACT_ATOMS: atom_id res chain seq x y z
N MET A 1 -7.56 -25.23 9.27
CA MET A 1 -8.34 -24.48 8.26
C MET A 1 -7.69 -24.71 6.90
N PRO A 2 -8.45 -24.86 5.81
CA PRO A 2 -7.87 -25.11 4.50
C PRO A 2 -7.04 -23.90 4.03
N ALA A 3 -5.95 -24.17 3.31
CA ALA A 3 -5.16 -23.13 2.66
C ALA A 3 -6.05 -22.28 1.74
N VAL A 4 -5.91 -20.96 1.79
CA VAL A 4 -6.54 -20.05 0.85
C VAL A 4 -5.61 -20.04 -0.35
N GLN A 5 -6.05 -20.62 -1.47
CA GLN A 5 -5.32 -20.51 -2.72
C GLN A 5 -5.34 -19.04 -3.16
N VAL A 6 -4.21 -18.35 -3.00
CA VAL A 6 -4.04 -16.99 -3.47
C VAL A 6 -3.60 -17.05 -4.94
N GLY A 7 -4.59 -17.02 -5.82
CA GLY A 7 -4.44 -17.08 -7.26
C GLY A 7 -4.40 -18.50 -7.81
N ASP A 8 -5.28 -18.78 -8.77
CA ASP A 8 -5.32 -20.06 -9.46
C ASP A 8 -4.21 -20.19 -10.52
N ALA A 9 -4.06 -21.36 -11.12
CA ALA A 9 -3.06 -21.57 -12.19
C ALA A 9 -3.27 -20.64 -13.41
N PRO A 10 -4.51 -20.36 -13.86
CA PRO A 10 -4.79 -19.33 -14.86
C PRO A 10 -4.23 -17.95 -14.51
N LEU A 11 -4.48 -17.45 -13.30
CA LEU A 11 -3.99 -16.13 -12.87
C LEU A 11 -2.46 -16.08 -12.84
N ARG A 12 -1.80 -17.11 -12.31
CA ARG A 12 -0.32 -17.16 -12.28
C ARG A 12 0.28 -17.11 -13.69
N ARG A 13 -0.32 -17.81 -14.66
CA ARG A 13 0.11 -17.78 -16.06
C ARG A 13 -0.04 -16.38 -16.65
N LEU A 14 -1.19 -15.74 -16.45
CA LEU A 14 -1.44 -14.37 -16.91
C LEU A 14 -0.40 -13.40 -16.31
N ILE A 15 -0.11 -13.51 -15.01
CA ILE A 15 0.89 -12.64 -14.37
C ILE A 15 2.26 -12.83 -15.02
N MET A 16 2.71 -14.06 -15.26
CA MET A 16 4.00 -14.32 -15.90
C MET A 16 4.06 -13.82 -17.35
N GLU A 17 2.95 -13.87 -18.09
CA GLU A 17 2.86 -13.24 -19.42
C GLU A 17 3.03 -11.71 -19.33
N ARG A 18 2.38 -11.08 -18.34
CA ARG A 18 2.52 -9.64 -18.08
C ARG A 18 3.93 -9.26 -17.63
N VAL A 19 4.57 -10.06 -16.77
CA VAL A 19 5.97 -9.85 -16.34
C VAL A 19 6.90 -9.79 -17.54
N ARG A 20 6.78 -10.73 -18.48
CA ARG A 20 7.61 -10.76 -19.71
C ARG A 20 7.33 -9.57 -20.62
N ALA A 21 6.07 -9.15 -20.76
CA ALA A 21 5.72 -7.97 -21.53
C ALA A 21 6.34 -6.70 -20.92
N LEU A 22 6.19 -6.50 -19.60
CA LEU A 22 6.75 -5.35 -18.90
C LEU A 22 8.27 -5.34 -18.88
N GLN A 23 8.91 -6.51 -18.81
CA GLN A 23 10.36 -6.65 -18.97
C GLN A 23 10.85 -6.01 -20.29
N CYS A 24 10.11 -6.21 -21.39
CA CYS A 24 10.41 -5.57 -22.67
C CYS A 24 10.12 -4.06 -22.64
N PHE A 25 8.94 -3.64 -22.18
CA PHE A 25 8.57 -2.22 -22.14
C PHE A 25 9.52 -1.37 -21.29
N LEU A 26 10.02 -1.94 -20.19
CA LEU A 26 10.87 -1.24 -19.22
C LEU A 26 12.36 -1.44 -19.47
N SER A 27 12.75 -2.28 -20.44
CA SER A 27 14.14 -2.67 -20.68
C SER A 27 14.84 -3.24 -19.43
N LEU A 28 14.15 -4.10 -18.69
CA LEU A 28 14.62 -4.73 -17.44
C LEU A 28 14.85 -6.24 -17.64
N PRO A 29 16.01 -6.67 -18.16
CA PRO A 29 16.22 -8.06 -18.58
C PRO A 29 16.08 -9.11 -17.46
N ASP A 30 16.26 -8.70 -16.20
CA ASP A 30 16.20 -9.59 -15.04
C ASP A 30 14.87 -9.50 -14.28
N LEU A 31 13.85 -8.80 -14.81
CA LEU A 31 12.58 -8.60 -14.10
C LEU A 31 11.90 -9.93 -13.75
N GLU A 32 11.93 -10.91 -14.66
CA GLU A 32 11.32 -12.23 -14.42
C GLU A 32 11.92 -12.95 -13.20
N SER A 33 13.19 -12.69 -12.85
CA SER A 33 13.84 -13.30 -11.69
C SER A 33 13.20 -12.91 -10.36
N LYS A 34 12.53 -11.75 -10.30
CA LYS A 34 11.79 -11.29 -9.11
C LYS A 34 10.50 -12.08 -8.86
N PHE A 35 10.01 -12.85 -9.83
CA PHE A 35 8.71 -13.52 -9.77
C PHE A 35 8.81 -15.05 -9.77
N GLN A 36 9.94 -15.60 -9.31
CA GLN A 36 10.15 -17.06 -9.22
C GLN A 36 9.09 -17.78 -8.36
N HIS A 37 8.47 -17.08 -7.40
CA HIS A 37 7.37 -17.64 -6.60
C HIS A 37 6.14 -18.02 -7.43
N LEU A 38 5.98 -17.49 -8.64
CA LEU A 38 4.88 -17.84 -9.54
C LEU A 38 5.13 -19.09 -10.38
N GLN A 39 6.37 -19.59 -10.42
CA GLN A 39 6.76 -20.73 -11.24
C GLN A 39 6.56 -22.08 -10.54
N SER A 40 6.41 -22.11 -9.20
CA SER A 40 6.18 -23.36 -8.46
C SER A 40 4.70 -23.77 -8.50
N GLN A 41 4.44 -25.06 -8.74
CA GLN A 41 3.07 -25.59 -8.69
C GLN A 41 2.48 -25.49 -7.27
N ASP A 42 3.34 -25.55 -6.25
CA ASP A 42 3.03 -25.40 -4.83
C ASP A 42 2.99 -23.95 -4.34
N ALA A 43 2.93 -22.95 -5.24
CA ALA A 43 2.75 -21.53 -4.87
C ALA A 43 1.37 -21.30 -4.25
N THR A 44 1.21 -21.81 -3.05
CA THR A 44 0.16 -21.51 -2.11
C THR A 44 0.75 -20.44 -1.20
N VAL A 45 0.16 -19.25 -1.21
CA VAL A 45 0.37 -18.35 -0.07
C VAL A 45 -0.27 -19.10 1.10
N ALA A 46 0.55 -19.55 2.05
CA ALA A 46 0.05 -20.26 3.21
C ALA A 46 -1.06 -19.41 3.83
N ALA A 47 -2.27 -19.96 3.94
CA ALA A 47 -3.31 -19.31 4.74
C ALA A 47 -2.71 -19.11 6.13
N VAL A 48 -2.55 -17.85 6.52
CA VAL A 48 -2.12 -17.56 7.87
C VAL A 48 -3.34 -17.79 8.75
N GLY A 49 -3.46 -19.00 9.30
CA GLY A 49 -4.59 -19.40 10.14
C GLY A 49 -4.73 -18.53 11.40
N GLN A 50 -3.62 -17.97 11.87
CA GLN A 50 -3.53 -16.98 12.94
C GLN A 50 -2.58 -15.85 12.52
N PHE A 51 -2.97 -14.59 12.70
CA PHE A 51 -2.04 -13.47 12.45
C PHE A 51 -0.98 -13.43 13.56
N ASP A 52 0.26 -13.16 13.20
CA ASP A 52 1.43 -13.24 14.10
C ASP A 52 1.48 -12.13 15.16
N LEU A 53 0.56 -11.16 15.09
CA LEU A 53 0.53 -9.96 15.91
C LEU A 53 -0.89 -9.70 16.43
N PRO A 54 -1.04 -8.97 17.55
CA PRO A 54 -2.33 -8.44 17.96
C PRO A 54 -2.98 -7.58 16.87
N LEU A 55 -4.31 -7.65 16.71
CA LEU A 55 -5.06 -6.96 15.64
C LEU A 55 -4.68 -5.48 15.45
N ARG A 56 -4.54 -4.75 16.57
CA ARG A 56 -4.10 -3.34 16.63
C ARG A 56 -2.78 -3.05 15.91
N GLN A 57 -1.85 -4.02 15.86
CA GLN A 57 -0.53 -3.87 15.23
C GLN A 57 -0.58 -3.99 13.69
N TYR A 58 -1.76 -4.19 13.11
CA TYR A 58 -1.98 -4.07 11.68
C TYR A 58 -2.57 -2.72 11.28
N MET A 59 -3.01 -1.89 12.24
CA MET A 59 -3.80 -0.69 11.97
C MET A 59 -2.94 0.53 11.62
N ASP A 60 -3.23 1.11 10.46
CA ASP A 60 -2.97 2.50 10.11
C ASP A 60 -4.20 3.33 10.47
N HIS A 61 -4.22 3.91 11.68
CA HIS A 61 -5.34 4.72 12.15
C HIS A 61 -5.31 6.08 11.45
N THR A 62 -6.37 6.42 10.71
CA THR A 62 -6.27 7.40 9.62
C THR A 62 -7.25 8.56 9.79
N VAL A 63 -6.77 9.80 9.62
CA VAL A 63 -7.59 11.01 9.42
C VAL A 63 -7.05 11.78 8.22
N LEU A 64 -7.82 11.79 7.13
CA LEU A 64 -7.47 12.46 5.86
C LEU A 64 -8.58 13.37 5.34
N LYS A 65 -9.68 13.52 6.09
CA LYS A 65 -10.78 14.43 5.72
C LYS A 65 -10.23 15.86 5.58
N PRO A 66 -10.57 16.60 4.51
CA PRO A 66 -10.03 17.96 4.29
C PRO A 66 -10.49 18.95 5.36
N THR A 67 -11.55 18.61 6.11
CA THR A 67 -12.09 19.41 7.22
C THR A 67 -11.48 19.04 8.58
N ALA A 68 -10.40 18.25 8.62
CA ALA A 68 -9.77 17.85 9.87
C ALA A 68 -9.16 19.07 10.57
N VAL A 69 -9.53 19.28 11.82
CA VAL A 69 -8.99 20.34 12.68
C VAL A 69 -7.94 19.78 13.65
N ALA A 70 -7.26 20.65 14.39
CA ALA A 70 -6.21 20.23 15.33
C ALA A 70 -6.73 19.21 16.36
N GLU A 71 -7.95 19.39 16.85
CA GLU A 71 -8.61 18.49 17.79
C GLU A 71 -8.80 17.07 17.23
N ASP A 72 -9.11 16.93 15.93
CA ASP A 72 -9.20 15.63 15.28
C ASP A 72 -7.84 14.91 15.27
N ILE A 73 -6.76 15.64 15.00
CA ILE A 73 -5.40 15.09 14.97
C ILE A 73 -4.90 14.77 16.39
N ILE A 74 -5.26 15.60 17.38
CA ILE A 74 -5.01 15.31 18.79
C ILE A 74 -5.66 13.99 19.18
N ALA A 75 -6.95 13.81 18.87
CA ALA A 75 -7.69 12.59 19.18
C ALA A 75 -7.07 11.37 18.47
N LEU A 76 -6.75 11.48 17.18
CA LEU A 76 -6.09 10.44 16.42
C LEU A 76 -4.81 9.94 17.10
N CYS A 77 -3.94 10.86 17.53
CA CYS A 77 -2.70 10.52 18.21
C CYS A 77 -2.96 9.83 19.56
N GLU A 78 -3.86 10.35 20.39
CA GLU A 78 -4.13 9.76 21.71
C GLU A 78 -4.76 8.37 21.59
N GLU A 79 -5.71 8.18 20.67
CA GLU A 79 -6.30 6.87 20.37
C GLU A 79 -5.22 5.87 19.90
N ALA A 80 -4.30 6.31 19.04
CA ALA A 80 -3.22 5.45 18.56
C ALA A 80 -2.23 5.06 19.66
N LYS A 81 -1.97 5.94 20.63
CA LYS A 81 -1.16 5.62 21.82
C LYS A 81 -1.86 4.62 22.72
N GLU A 82 -3.10 4.91 23.10
CA GLU A 82 -3.90 4.06 23.99
C GLU A 82 -4.02 2.65 23.42
N MET A 83 -4.38 2.57 22.14
CA MET A 83 -4.59 1.30 21.46
C MET A 83 -3.29 0.66 20.98
N LYS A 84 -2.14 1.34 21.07
CA LYS A 84 -0.85 0.90 20.51
C LYS A 84 -1.02 0.44 19.06
N PHE A 85 -1.59 1.32 18.22
CA PHE A 85 -1.68 1.06 16.78
C PHE A 85 -0.31 1.09 16.13
N LYS A 86 -0.21 0.51 14.93
CA LYS A 86 1.08 0.45 14.21
C LYS A 86 1.51 1.81 13.68
N ALA A 87 0.56 2.59 13.15
CA ALA A 87 0.82 3.97 12.78
C ALA A 87 -0.45 4.84 12.80
N VAL A 88 -0.24 6.14 12.78
CA VAL A 88 -1.23 7.12 12.33
C VAL A 88 -0.98 7.47 10.86
N CYS A 89 -2.03 7.82 10.11
CA CYS A 89 -1.93 8.28 8.72
C CYS A 89 -2.62 9.63 8.53
N VAL A 90 -1.86 10.64 8.08
CA VAL A 90 -2.27 12.05 7.99
C VAL A 90 -1.77 12.74 6.72
N HIS A 91 -2.24 13.96 6.47
CA HIS A 91 -1.67 14.87 5.47
C HIS A 91 -0.35 15.51 5.95
N ALA A 92 0.47 15.98 5.01
CA ALA A 92 1.82 16.51 5.27
C ALA A 92 1.84 17.62 6.33
N CYS A 93 0.86 18.51 6.33
CA CYS A 93 0.75 19.62 7.30
C CYS A 93 0.65 19.18 8.77
N HIS A 94 0.34 17.90 9.04
CA HIS A 94 0.21 17.37 10.38
C HIS A 94 1.39 16.47 10.79
N VAL A 95 2.33 16.17 9.91
CA VAL A 95 3.42 15.20 10.18
C VAL A 95 4.25 15.63 11.38
N ALA A 96 4.79 16.85 11.38
CA ALA A 96 5.64 17.34 12.47
C ALA A 96 4.89 17.33 13.82
N PHE A 97 3.62 17.76 13.83
CA PHE A 97 2.77 17.74 15.01
C PHE A 97 2.53 16.31 15.52
N CYS A 98 2.21 15.36 14.63
CA CYS A 98 2.06 13.96 15.00
C CYS A 98 3.36 13.36 15.55
N LYS A 99 4.52 13.71 14.96
CA LYS A 99 5.84 13.24 15.45
C LYS A 99 6.15 13.73 16.85
N GLU A 100 5.90 15.01 17.13
CA GLU A 100 6.05 15.56 18.48
C GLU A 100 5.13 14.84 19.47
N ARG A 101 3.86 14.70 19.11
CA ARG A 101 2.84 14.12 19.99
C ARG A 101 3.04 12.64 20.25
N LEU A 102 3.57 11.89 19.29
CA LEU A 102 3.84 10.45 19.40
C LEU A 102 5.28 10.14 19.84
N ALA A 103 6.07 11.14 20.21
CA ALA A 103 7.42 10.97 20.73
C ALA A 103 7.42 10.01 21.94
N GLY A 104 8.42 9.11 21.96
CA GLY A 104 8.54 8.07 23.01
C GLY A 104 7.62 6.87 22.83
N THR A 105 6.87 6.78 21.71
CA THR A 105 6.03 5.63 21.39
C THR A 105 6.54 4.89 20.16
N GLU A 106 6.06 3.66 19.95
CA GLU A 106 6.37 2.86 18.75
C GLU A 106 5.41 3.14 17.58
N VAL A 107 4.47 4.08 17.75
CA VAL A 107 3.48 4.45 16.72
C VAL A 107 4.18 5.23 15.62
N SER A 108 4.23 4.67 14.42
CA SER A 108 4.82 5.34 13.26
C SER A 108 3.91 6.47 12.75
N VAL A 109 4.48 7.44 12.04
CA VAL A 109 3.70 8.47 11.32
C VAL A 109 3.80 8.21 9.83
N ALA A 110 2.69 7.77 9.23
CA ALA A 110 2.53 7.66 7.79
C ALA A 110 1.94 8.95 7.22
N CYS A 111 2.44 9.40 6.07
CA CYS A 111 1.93 10.56 5.37
C CYS A 111 1.50 10.20 3.95
N VAL A 112 0.38 10.73 3.50
CA VAL A 112 0.00 10.62 2.09
C VAL A 112 0.82 11.56 1.20
N CYS A 113 1.11 11.14 -0.03
CA CYS A 113 1.84 11.92 -1.04
C CYS A 113 1.06 11.93 -2.36
N ASP A 114 1.00 13.09 -3.00
CA ASP A 114 0.21 13.41 -4.19
C ASP A 114 -1.21 12.85 -4.15
N PHE A 115 -1.88 13.09 -3.02
CA PHE A 115 -3.13 12.43 -2.66
C PHE A 115 -4.32 13.38 -2.76
N PRO A 116 -5.50 12.91 -3.23
CA PRO A 116 -5.82 11.52 -3.58
C PRO A 116 -5.64 11.17 -5.06
N HIS A 117 -5.18 12.07 -5.92
CA HIS A 117 -5.31 11.90 -7.37
C HIS A 117 -4.07 11.34 -8.09
N GLY A 118 -2.85 11.52 -7.57
CA GLY A 118 -1.65 10.91 -8.13
C GLY A 118 -1.20 11.46 -9.50
N GLN A 119 -1.68 12.64 -9.91
CA GLN A 119 -1.49 13.20 -11.25
C GLN A 119 -0.37 14.24 -11.36
N SER A 120 0.33 14.55 -10.26
CA SER A 120 1.50 15.41 -10.32
C SER A 120 2.63 14.76 -11.12
N THR A 121 3.55 15.59 -11.62
CA THR A 121 4.77 15.10 -12.29
C THR A 121 5.67 14.32 -11.32
N PRO A 122 6.52 13.39 -11.81
CA PRO A 122 7.47 12.65 -10.97
C PRO A 122 8.33 13.56 -10.08
N ALA A 123 8.86 14.65 -10.66
CA ALA A 123 9.66 15.63 -9.93
C ALA A 123 8.89 16.35 -8.81
N MET A 124 7.58 16.61 -8.99
CA MET A 124 6.74 17.19 -7.93
C MET A 124 6.48 16.17 -6.82
N LYS A 125 6.13 14.92 -7.16
CA LYS A 125 5.92 13.85 -6.18
C LYS A 125 7.20 13.59 -5.38
N ARG A 126 8.35 13.55 -6.04
CA ARG A 126 9.66 13.40 -5.40
C ARG A 126 9.94 14.52 -4.40
N ARG A 127 9.80 15.78 -4.82
CA ARG A 127 10.01 16.94 -3.92
C ARG A 127 9.04 16.94 -2.74
N GLN A 128 7.79 16.58 -2.98
CA GLN A 128 6.80 16.44 -1.92
C GLN A 128 7.19 15.31 -0.94
N ALA A 129 7.68 14.18 -1.44
CA ALA A 129 8.16 13.09 -0.60
C ALA A 129 9.39 13.51 0.23
N GLU A 130 10.35 14.22 -0.36
CA GLU A 130 11.52 14.77 0.34
C GLU A 130 11.12 15.76 1.44
N ASP A 131 10.14 16.63 1.18
CA ASP A 131 9.57 17.54 2.19
C ASP A 131 8.91 16.76 3.34
N ILE A 132 8.04 15.80 3.02
CA ILE A 132 7.38 14.91 4.00
C ILE A 132 8.40 14.18 4.88
N LEU A 133 9.50 13.69 4.29
CA LEU A 133 10.58 13.04 5.02
C LEU A 133 11.29 14.02 5.97
N SER A 134 11.52 15.27 5.53
CA SER A 134 12.14 16.32 6.35
C SER A 134 11.28 16.71 7.57
N LEU A 135 9.95 16.58 7.44
CA LEU A 135 9.00 16.75 8.55
C LEU A 135 9.02 15.59 9.55
N GLY A 136 9.72 14.49 9.23
CA GLY A 136 9.95 13.36 10.13
C GLY A 136 9.04 12.15 9.92
N ALA A 137 8.32 12.07 8.79
CA ALA A 137 7.49 10.89 8.49
C ALA A 137 8.31 9.59 8.47
N ASP A 138 7.68 8.50 8.93
CA ASP A 138 8.29 7.16 8.95
C ASP A 138 7.91 6.35 7.70
N GLU A 139 6.76 6.65 7.12
CA GLU A 139 6.21 5.95 5.96
C GLU A 139 5.51 6.95 5.02
N ILE A 140 5.56 6.68 3.72
CA ILE A 140 4.85 7.48 2.70
C ILE A 140 3.86 6.59 1.94
N ASP A 141 2.62 7.06 1.81
CA ASP A 141 1.55 6.45 1.02
C ASP A 141 1.30 7.34 -0.22
N VAL A 142 1.98 7.05 -1.35
CA VAL A 142 1.84 7.84 -2.59
C VAL A 142 0.79 7.27 -3.52
N VAL A 143 0.08 8.12 -4.27
CA VAL A 143 -0.90 7.67 -5.27
C VAL A 143 -0.23 7.44 -6.63
N LEU A 144 -0.47 6.26 -7.21
CA LEU A 144 -0.06 5.92 -8.56
C LEU A 144 -0.69 6.88 -9.57
N ASN A 145 0.04 7.27 -10.61
CA ASN A 145 -0.60 7.95 -11.73
C ASN A 145 -1.47 6.97 -12.55
N VAL A 146 -2.75 6.90 -12.20
CA VAL A 146 -3.73 6.00 -12.83
C VAL A 146 -3.88 6.31 -14.33
N GLY A 147 -3.77 7.57 -14.73
CA GLY A 147 -3.86 7.97 -16.15
C GLY A 147 -2.75 7.34 -16.99
N LEU A 148 -1.50 7.42 -16.53
CA LEU A 148 -0.37 6.80 -17.22
C LEU A 148 -0.53 5.28 -17.35
N LEU A 149 -1.08 4.62 -16.34
CA LEU A 149 -1.35 3.19 -16.39
C LEU A 149 -2.46 2.84 -17.41
N LYS A 150 -3.54 3.63 -17.42
CA LYS A 150 -4.65 3.49 -18.38
C LYS A 150 -4.18 3.66 -19.82
N ASP A 151 -3.25 4.59 -20.05
CA ASP A 151 -2.60 4.83 -21.34
C ASP A 151 -1.55 3.77 -21.71
N GLN A 152 -1.34 2.77 -20.84
CA GLN A 152 -0.29 1.74 -20.99
C GLN A 152 1.12 2.36 -21.14
N ASN A 153 1.32 3.57 -20.60
CA ASN A 153 2.62 4.22 -20.54
C ASN A 153 3.43 3.66 -19.37
N TYR A 154 3.78 2.37 -19.47
CA TYR A 154 4.52 1.66 -18.43
C TYR A 154 5.87 2.29 -18.08
N PRO A 155 6.68 2.80 -19.04
CA PRO A 155 7.90 3.54 -18.70
C PRO A 155 7.61 4.80 -17.86
N GLY A 156 6.52 5.52 -18.18
CA GLY A 156 6.07 6.67 -17.39
C GLY A 156 5.68 6.29 -15.97
N VAL A 157 4.91 5.22 -15.80
CA VAL A 157 4.54 4.71 -14.46
C VAL A 157 5.78 4.25 -13.68
N PHE A 158 6.71 3.54 -14.32
CA PHE A 158 7.94 3.07 -13.71
C PHE A 158 8.83 4.25 -13.26
N SER A 159 8.97 5.28 -14.09
CA SER A 159 9.70 6.51 -13.72
C SER A 159 9.04 7.24 -12.56
N ASP A 160 7.71 7.41 -12.60
CA ASP A 160 6.94 8.08 -11.56
C ASP A 160 7.13 7.41 -10.19
N VAL A 161 6.93 6.09 -10.12
CA VAL A 161 7.11 5.31 -8.87
C VAL A 161 8.59 5.24 -8.47
N GLY A 162 9.50 5.03 -9.43
CA GLY A 162 10.92 4.81 -9.19
C GLY A 162 11.64 6.02 -8.60
N GLU A 163 11.27 7.24 -9.00
CA GLU A 163 11.85 8.48 -8.45
C GLU A 163 11.54 8.61 -6.95
N ILE A 164 10.31 8.31 -6.55
CA ILE A 164 9.86 8.40 -5.16
C ILE A 164 10.45 7.25 -4.36
N ALA A 165 10.45 6.03 -4.91
CA ALA A 165 11.06 4.86 -4.27
C ALA A 165 12.55 5.12 -3.94
N THR A 166 13.28 5.74 -4.87
CA THR A 166 14.67 6.14 -4.67
C THR A 166 14.81 7.13 -3.50
N ALA A 167 14.02 8.20 -3.47
CA ALA A 167 14.08 9.21 -2.41
C ALA A 167 13.73 8.61 -1.03
N VAL A 168 12.67 7.81 -0.95
CA VAL A 168 12.20 7.19 0.30
C VAL A 168 13.17 6.12 0.80
N SER A 169 13.73 5.30 -0.10
CA SER A 169 14.75 4.31 0.25
C SER A 169 16.06 4.96 0.71
N ALA A 170 16.48 6.07 0.10
CA ALA A 170 17.67 6.80 0.52
C ALA A 170 17.55 7.35 1.96
N ALA A 171 16.32 7.65 2.40
CA ALA A 171 16.02 8.04 3.78
C ALA A 171 15.80 6.84 4.73
N GLY A 172 15.92 5.60 4.25
CA GLY A 172 15.66 4.40 5.04
C GLY A 172 14.20 4.26 5.51
N LYS A 173 13.25 4.86 4.77
CA LYS A 173 11.82 4.86 5.12
C LYS A 173 11.02 3.91 4.22
N CYS A 174 9.75 3.70 4.57
CA CYS A 174 8.88 2.79 3.85
C CYS A 174 7.99 3.52 2.84
N LEU A 175 7.99 3.08 1.58
CA LEU A 175 7.05 3.53 0.56
C LEU A 175 5.91 2.55 0.37
N LYS A 176 4.68 3.08 0.28
CA LYS A 176 3.48 2.37 -0.14
C LYS A 176 2.86 3.06 -1.34
N VAL A 177 2.53 2.31 -2.38
CA VAL A 177 1.90 2.85 -3.60
C VAL A 177 0.42 2.50 -3.60
N ILE A 178 -0.45 3.52 -3.54
CA ILE A 178 -1.90 3.38 -3.69
C ILE A 178 -2.24 3.20 -5.17
N LEU A 179 -2.83 2.06 -5.52
CA LEU A 179 -3.17 1.74 -6.91
C LEU A 179 -4.51 2.33 -7.33
N GLU A 180 -5.39 2.63 -6.37
CA GLU A 180 -6.78 2.99 -6.57
C GLU A 180 -7.55 1.93 -7.35
N THR A 181 -7.59 0.72 -6.78
CA THR A 181 -8.08 -0.51 -7.46
C THR A 181 -9.52 -0.42 -7.98
N CYS A 182 -10.36 0.46 -7.43
CA CYS A 182 -11.73 0.66 -7.91
C CYS A 182 -11.80 1.28 -9.33
N LEU A 183 -10.69 1.85 -9.82
CA LEU A 183 -10.57 2.40 -11.18
C LEU A 183 -9.88 1.42 -12.15
N LEU A 184 -9.35 0.30 -11.65
CA LEU A 184 -8.48 -0.58 -12.40
C LEU A 184 -9.17 -1.91 -12.73
N THR A 185 -8.88 -2.41 -13.92
CA THR A 185 -9.16 -3.79 -14.32
C THR A 185 -8.21 -4.75 -13.62
N PRO A 186 -8.54 -6.05 -13.54
CA PRO A 186 -7.62 -7.07 -13.01
C PRO A 186 -6.22 -7.04 -13.65
N GLN A 187 -6.12 -6.85 -14.97
CA GLN A 187 -4.84 -6.77 -15.66
C GLN A 187 -4.04 -5.52 -15.27
N GLU A 188 -4.70 -4.36 -15.13
CA GLU A 188 -4.02 -3.13 -14.70
C GLU A 188 -3.52 -3.23 -13.25
N ILE A 189 -4.25 -3.93 -12.37
CA ILE A 189 -3.77 -4.24 -11.01
C ILE A 189 -2.50 -5.10 -11.08
N ILE A 190 -2.49 -6.13 -11.95
CA ILE A 190 -1.29 -6.96 -12.18
C ILE A 190 -0.12 -6.11 -12.63
N ASP A 191 -0.31 -5.29 -13.68
CA ASP A 191 0.74 -4.45 -14.25
C ASP A 191 1.32 -3.47 -13.22
N ALA A 192 0.43 -2.80 -12.45
CA ALA A 192 0.85 -1.87 -11.42
C ALA A 192 1.64 -2.54 -10.29
N CYS A 193 1.21 -3.72 -9.83
CA CYS A 193 1.93 -4.51 -8.84
C CYS A 193 3.31 -4.96 -9.34
N ILE A 194 3.42 -5.38 -10.61
CA ILE A 194 4.71 -5.77 -11.21
C ILE A 194 5.68 -4.58 -11.23
N ILE A 195 5.21 -3.41 -11.68
CA ILE A 195 6.01 -2.18 -11.73
C ILE A 195 6.47 -1.77 -10.32
N CYS A 196 5.58 -1.88 -9.33
CA CYS A 196 5.89 -1.63 -7.93
C CYS A 196 7.01 -2.55 -7.40
N VAL A 197 6.93 -3.86 -7.68
CA VAL A 197 8.00 -4.83 -7.33
C VAL A 197 9.30 -4.53 -8.08
N ALA A 198 9.22 -4.12 -9.35
CA ALA A 198 10.38 -3.72 -10.13
C ALA A 198 11.12 -2.55 -9.45
N CYS A 199 10.38 -1.54 -8.97
CA CYS A 199 10.89 -0.37 -8.25
C CYS A 199 11.34 -0.65 -6.81
N GLY A 200 11.09 -1.85 -6.27
CA GLY A 200 11.48 -2.19 -4.89
C GLY A 200 10.64 -1.51 -3.81
N VAL A 201 9.36 -1.23 -4.08
CA VAL A 201 8.48 -0.60 -3.09
C VAL A 201 8.13 -1.57 -1.95
N GLY A 202 7.98 -1.04 -0.74
CA GLY A 202 7.68 -1.86 0.44
C GLY A 202 6.25 -2.38 0.47
N PHE A 203 5.29 -1.59 0.00
CA PHE A 203 3.88 -1.98 -0.07
C PHE A 203 3.20 -1.53 -1.36
N VAL A 204 2.22 -2.33 -1.78
CA VAL A 204 1.11 -1.87 -2.61
C VAL A 204 -0.14 -1.71 -1.74
N LYS A 205 -0.92 -0.67 -2.01
CA LYS A 205 -2.11 -0.27 -1.26
C LYS A 205 -3.32 -0.21 -2.19
N THR A 206 -4.44 -0.75 -1.74
CA THR A 206 -5.68 -0.81 -2.54
C THR A 206 -6.22 0.57 -2.93
N SER A 207 -6.66 1.37 -1.96
CA SER A 207 -7.54 2.53 -2.24
C SER A 207 -7.22 3.77 -1.42
N THR A 208 -7.57 4.94 -1.94
CA THR A 208 -7.46 6.21 -1.18
C THR A 208 -8.61 6.38 -0.18
N GLY A 209 -9.79 5.85 -0.51
CA GLY A 209 -11.05 6.15 0.20
C GLY A 209 -11.77 7.41 -0.30
N PHE A 210 -11.26 8.05 -1.37
CA PHE A 210 -11.82 9.27 -1.98
C PHE A 210 -12.38 9.03 -3.40
N SER A 211 -12.41 7.78 -3.85
CA SER A 211 -12.95 7.36 -5.15
C SER A 211 -14.27 6.57 -4.98
N THR A 212 -14.70 5.89 -6.03
CA THR A 212 -15.99 5.19 -6.12
C THR A 212 -16.07 3.90 -5.29
N GLY A 213 -14.93 3.35 -4.87
CA GLY A 213 -14.86 2.09 -4.13
C GLY A 213 -13.63 1.97 -3.22
N GLY A 214 -13.64 0.94 -2.38
CA GLY A 214 -12.56 0.61 -1.45
C GLY A 214 -11.88 -0.71 -1.78
N ALA A 215 -11.29 -1.34 -0.77
CA ALA A 215 -10.69 -2.65 -0.90
C ALA A 215 -11.77 -3.71 -1.23
N THR A 216 -11.48 -4.55 -2.22
CA THR A 216 -12.27 -5.74 -2.56
C THR A 216 -11.42 -6.99 -2.39
N ARG A 217 -12.03 -8.12 -2.06
CA ARG A 217 -11.33 -9.40 -1.93
C ARG A 217 -10.60 -9.79 -3.21
N GLU A 218 -11.23 -9.58 -4.37
CA GLU A 218 -10.73 -9.95 -5.69
C GLU A 218 -9.44 -9.18 -5.99
N ALA A 219 -9.45 -7.85 -5.87
CA ALA A 219 -8.26 -7.02 -6.03
C ALA A 219 -7.13 -7.42 -5.06
N VAL A 220 -7.45 -7.67 -3.79
CA VAL A 220 -6.45 -8.06 -2.79
C VAL A 220 -5.81 -9.41 -3.13
N VAL A 221 -6.58 -10.39 -3.59
CA VAL A 221 -6.04 -11.69 -4.03
C VAL A 221 -5.08 -11.49 -5.20
N ILE A 222 -5.46 -10.70 -6.22
CA ILE A 222 -4.57 -10.40 -7.35
C ILE A 222 -3.27 -9.76 -6.86
N MET A 223 -3.37 -8.72 -6.03
CA MET A 223 -2.20 -8.01 -5.50
C MET A 223 -1.26 -8.97 -4.76
N LEU A 224 -1.80 -9.79 -3.84
CA LEU A 224 -1.03 -10.75 -3.06
C LEU A 224 -0.36 -11.81 -3.93
N THR A 225 -1.06 -12.33 -4.96
CA THR A 225 -0.48 -13.30 -5.90
C THR A 225 0.71 -12.66 -6.64
N VAL A 226 0.53 -11.46 -7.18
CA VAL A 226 1.58 -10.79 -7.98
C VAL A 226 2.81 -10.49 -7.13
N VAL A 227 2.62 -9.83 -5.98
CA VAL A 227 3.74 -9.34 -5.17
C VAL A 227 4.50 -10.45 -4.45
N GLY A 228 3.82 -11.53 -4.05
CA GLY A 228 4.42 -12.64 -3.33
C GLY A 228 5.26 -12.17 -2.14
N PRO A 229 6.50 -12.69 -1.96
CA PRO A 229 7.37 -12.29 -0.85
C PRO A 229 8.09 -10.96 -1.08
N ASN A 230 8.03 -10.37 -2.27
CA ASN A 230 8.87 -9.22 -2.65
C ASN A 230 8.30 -7.87 -2.21
N CYS A 231 7.01 -7.81 -1.89
CA CYS A 231 6.32 -6.58 -1.50
C CYS A 231 5.11 -6.96 -0.65
N LEU A 232 4.69 -6.08 0.26
CA LEU A 232 3.58 -6.33 1.17
C LEU A 232 2.29 -5.66 0.66
N VAL A 233 1.13 -6.09 1.16
CA VAL A 233 -0.18 -5.50 0.79
C VAL A 233 -0.79 -4.76 1.97
N LYS A 234 -1.28 -3.53 1.69
CA LYS A 234 -2.14 -2.74 2.57
C LYS A 234 -3.56 -2.64 2.00
N ALA A 235 -4.56 -3.10 2.75
CA ALA A 235 -5.96 -2.94 2.39
C ALA A 235 -6.53 -1.66 3.04
N SER A 236 -7.28 -0.86 2.28
CA SER A 236 -7.86 0.41 2.74
C SER A 236 -9.08 0.81 1.91
N GLY A 237 -9.94 1.62 2.52
CA GLY A 237 -11.22 2.05 1.95
C GLY A 237 -12.35 1.09 2.32
N GLY A 238 -13.32 1.58 3.09
CA GLY A 238 -14.53 0.83 3.45
C GLY A 238 -14.39 -0.21 4.58
N ILE A 239 -13.20 -0.44 5.14
CA ILE A 239 -12.97 -1.43 6.19
C ILE A 239 -13.37 -0.84 7.56
N ARG A 240 -14.54 -1.23 8.07
CA ARG A 240 -15.16 -0.61 9.27
C ARG A 240 -15.40 -1.57 10.42
N ASP A 241 -15.30 -2.88 10.19
CA ASP A 241 -15.58 -3.90 11.18
C ASP A 241 -14.46 -4.93 11.31
N ARG A 242 -14.49 -5.63 12.44
CA ARG A 242 -13.49 -6.64 12.82
C ARG A 242 -13.52 -7.86 11.92
N HIS A 243 -14.70 -8.27 11.43
CA HIS A 243 -14.82 -9.46 10.60
C HIS A 243 -14.09 -9.25 9.26
N THR A 244 -14.44 -8.20 8.51
CA THR A 244 -13.78 -7.86 7.24
C THR A 244 -12.29 -7.62 7.41
N THR A 245 -11.88 -6.99 8.51
CA THR A 245 -10.47 -6.82 8.85
C THR A 245 -9.75 -8.17 8.96
N GLN A 246 -10.30 -9.10 9.74
CA GLN A 246 -9.71 -10.43 9.92
C GLN A 246 -9.71 -11.23 8.60
N GLU A 247 -10.72 -11.09 7.76
CA GLU A 247 -10.72 -11.73 6.44
C GLU A 247 -9.52 -11.28 5.59
N TYR A 248 -9.29 -9.97 5.48
CA TYR A 248 -8.13 -9.46 4.74
C TYR A 248 -6.80 -9.94 5.31
N LEU A 249 -6.66 -9.94 6.64
CA LEU A 249 -5.45 -10.44 7.27
C LEU A 249 -5.25 -11.95 7.01
N ARG A 250 -6.32 -12.76 6.92
CA ARG A 250 -6.22 -14.22 6.61
C ARG A 250 -5.76 -14.47 5.19
N LEU A 251 -6.05 -13.54 4.28
CA LEU A 251 -5.53 -13.58 2.92
C LEU A 251 -4.02 -13.31 2.86
N GLY A 252 -3.46 -12.61 3.86
CA GLY A 252 -2.03 -12.26 3.91
C GLY A 252 -1.76 -10.75 3.87
N VAL A 253 -2.79 -9.90 3.92
CA VAL A 253 -2.63 -8.45 4.06
C VAL A 253 -1.84 -8.15 5.34
N LYS A 254 -0.86 -7.22 5.26
CA LYS A 254 0.02 -6.88 6.38
C LYS A 254 -0.26 -5.52 7.01
N ARG A 255 -1.11 -4.69 6.39
CA ARG A 255 -1.57 -3.41 6.96
C ARG A 255 -3.02 -3.11 6.59
N ILE A 256 -3.73 -2.44 7.49
CA ILE A 256 -5.13 -2.03 7.31
C ILE A 256 -5.22 -0.52 7.51
N GLY A 257 -5.56 0.22 6.45
CA GLY A 257 -5.86 1.65 6.54
C GLY A 257 -7.34 1.87 6.85
N THR A 258 -7.63 2.42 8.02
CA THR A 258 -9.00 2.66 8.49
C THR A 258 -9.08 3.84 9.45
N SER A 259 -10.21 4.54 9.45
CA SER A 259 -10.58 5.52 10.48
C SER A 259 -11.38 4.88 11.63
N SER A 260 -11.72 3.59 11.52
CA SER A 260 -12.52 2.84 12.50
C SER A 260 -11.66 1.94 13.39
N GLY A 261 -10.35 2.21 13.51
CA GLY A 261 -9.40 1.35 14.21
C GLY A 261 -9.80 1.04 15.65
N VAL A 262 -10.29 2.05 16.39
CA VAL A 262 -10.78 1.90 17.77
C VAL A 262 -11.97 0.94 17.82
N THR A 263 -12.98 1.13 16.98
CA THR A 263 -14.16 0.25 16.89
C THR A 263 -13.81 -1.17 16.51
N ILE A 264 -12.85 -1.35 15.61
CA ILE A 264 -12.41 -2.68 15.13
C ILE A 264 -11.66 -3.46 16.23
N CYS A 265 -10.92 -2.76 17.09
CA CYS A 265 -10.02 -3.38 18.06
C CYS A 265 -10.61 -3.49 19.49
N LYS A 266 -11.68 -2.76 19.79
CA LYS A 266 -12.51 -2.98 20.99
C LYS A 266 -13.41 -4.19 20.78
#